data_AF-A0A1F3IJ98-F1
#
_entry.id   AF-A0A1F3IJ98-F1
#
_cell.length_a   1.000
_cell.length_b   1.000
_cell.length_c   1.000
_cell.angle_alpha   90.00
_cell.angle_beta   90.00
_cell.angle_gamma   90.00
#
_symmetry.space_group_name_H-M   'P 1'
#
loop_
_entity.id
_entity.type
_entity.pdbx_description
1 polymer ?
#
loop_
_entity_poly.entity_id
_entity_poly.type
_entity_poly.pdbx_seq_one_letter_code
_entity_poly.pdbx_strand_id
1 'polypeptide(L)' 'MSKRNAIIASILLIMAAIVIQLLIEPINTKLKIELIEFFSGLILGVGIAFLFVTLFKKK' A
#
# COMPACT_ATOMS: atom_id res chain seq x y z
N MET A 1 10.71 4.88 -16.16
CA MET A 1 10.93 4.59 -14.72
C MET A 1 11.92 3.41 -14.64
N SER A 2 12.99 3.51 -13.85
CA SER A 2 13.89 2.35 -13.67
C SER A 2 13.21 1.28 -12.81
N LYS A 3 13.54 -0.01 -13.03
CA LYS A 3 13.02 -1.11 -12.20
C LYS A 3 13.29 -0.88 -10.71
N ARG A 4 14.44 -0.28 -10.38
CA ARG A 4 14.81 0.10 -9.01
C ARG A 4 13.82 1.09 -8.40
N ASN A 5 13.44 2.13 -9.14
CA ASN A 5 12.49 3.13 -8.64
C ASN A 5 11.08 2.55 -8.47
N ALA A 6 10.68 1.60 -9.31
CA ALA A 6 9.38 0.92 -9.19
C ALA A 6 9.32 -0.03 -7.99
N ILE A 7 10.41 -0.75 -7.69
CA ILE A 7 10.52 -1.57 -6.48
C ILE A 7 10.46 -0.68 -5.23
N ILE A 8 11.22 0.43 -5.21
CA ILE A 8 11.22 1.39 -4.08
C ILE A 8 9.82 1.97 -3.87
N ALA A 9 9.14 2.39 -4.94
CA ALA A 9 7.77 2.90 -4.85
C ALA A 9 6.79 1.86 -4.30
N SER A 10 6.93 0.59 -4.69
CA SER A 10 6.10 -0.51 -4.18
C SER A 10 6.29 -0.73 -2.68
N ILE A 11 7.54 -0.71 -2.21
CA ILE A 11 7.88 -0.85 -0.79
C ILE A 11 7.31 0.33 0.00
N LEU A 12 7.44 1.56 -0.52
CA LEU A 12 6.89 2.75 0.12
C LEU A 12 5.36 2.70 0.24
N LEU A 13 4.66 2.19 -0.79
CA LEU A 13 3.20 1.99 -0.75
C LEU A 13 2.79 0.99 0.34
N ILE A 14 3.48 -0.16 0.42
CA ILE A 14 3.22 -1.17 1.45
C ILE A 14 3.47 -0.60 2.85
N MET A 15 4.58 0.11 3.04
CA MET A 15 4.91 0.76 4.32
C MET A 15 3.87 1.82 4.70
N ALA A 16 3.41 2.63 3.74
CA ALA A 16 2.37 3.62 3.99
C ALA A 16 1.06 2.97 4.46
N ALA A 17 0.65 1.85 3.86
CA ALA A 17 -0.55 1.12 4.27
C ALA A 17 -0.45 0.59 5.72
N ILE A 18 0.71 0.05 6.10
CA ILE A 18 0.98 -0.44 7.47
C ILE A 18 0.92 0.73 8.47
N VAL A 19 1.58 1.85 8.16
CA VAL A 19 1.57 3.05 9.02
C VAL A 19 0.16 3.57 9.18
N ILE A 20 -0.63 3.63 8.11
CA ILE A 20 -2.04 4.04 8.16
C ILE A 20 -2.85 3.15 9.10
N GLN A 21 -2.67 1.82 9.05
CA GLN A 21 -3.37 0.91 9.96
C GLN A 21 -2.99 1.13 11.44
N LEU A 22 -1.70 1.35 11.72
CA LEU A 22 -1.24 1.64 13.09
C LEU A 22 -1.77 2.99 13.62
N LEU A 23 -1.97 3.98 12.74
CA LEU A 23 -2.49 5.30 13.13
C LEU A 23 -4.01 5.36 13.30
N ILE A 24 -4.76 4.36 12.82
CA ILE A 24 -6.24 4.32 12.89
C ILE A 24 -6.75 3.90 14.27
N GLU A 25 -5.97 3.13 15.03
CA GLU A 25 -6.37 2.54 16.32
C GLU A 25 -7.02 3.52 17.33
N PRO A 26 -6.66 4.82 17.41
CA PRO A 26 -7.32 5.78 18.30
C PRO A 26 -8.54 6.53 17.71
N ILE A 27 -8.99 6.27 16.47
CA ILE A 27 -10.04 7.09 15.81
C ILE A 27 -11.45 6.61 16.21
N ASN A 28 -12.17 7.42 17.00
CA ASN A 28 -13.47 7.04 17.60
C ASN A 28 -14.69 7.08 16.63
N THR A 29 -14.48 6.95 15.32
CA THR A 29 -15.55 7.01 14.30
C THR A 29 -15.47 5.83 13.36
N LYS A 30 -16.36 4.84 13.58
CA LYS A 30 -16.43 3.57 12.84
C LYS A 30 -16.42 3.75 11.31
N LEU A 31 -17.17 4.73 10.80
CA LEU A 31 -17.27 4.99 9.36
C LEU A 31 -15.97 5.55 8.76
N LYS A 32 -15.18 6.30 9.54
CA LYS A 32 -13.85 6.75 9.12
C LYS A 32 -12.83 5.60 9.15
N ILE A 33 -12.90 4.75 10.17
CA ILE A 33 -12.05 3.56 10.28
C ILE A 33 -12.24 2.66 9.05
N GLU A 34 -13.48 2.26 8.73
CA GLU A 34 -13.78 1.39 7.58
C GLU A 34 -13.31 2.00 6.26
N LEU A 35 -13.47 3.31 6.08
CA LEU A 35 -13.01 4.01 4.87
C LEU A 35 -11.48 4.01 4.76
N ILE A 36 -10.78 4.29 5.86
CA ILE A 36 -9.32 4.30 5.87
C ILE A 36 -8.76 2.88 5.70
N GLU A 37 -9.37 1.86 6.31
CA GLU A 37 -9.01 0.45 6.11
C GLU A 37 -9.19 0.02 4.65
N PHE A 38 -10.30 0.42 4.01
CA PHE A 38 -10.55 0.16 2.59
C PHE A 38 -9.45 0.76 1.70
N PHE A 39 -9.11 2.03 1.91
CA PHE A 39 -8.05 2.69 1.14
C PHE A 39 -6.66 2.13 1.46
N SER A 40 -6.39 1.78 2.72
CA SER A 40 -5.15 1.12 3.12
C SER A 40 -4.99 -0.23 2.41
N GLY A 41 -6.04 -1.04 2.37
CA GLY A 41 -6.09 -2.30 1.62
C GLY A 41 -5.83 -2.11 0.12
N LEU A 42 -6.43 -1.08 -0.50
CA LEU A 42 -6.17 -0.74 -1.89
C LEU A 42 -4.71 -0.35 -2.15
N ILE A 43 -4.13 0.49 -1.29
CA ILE A 43 -2.72 0.91 -1.39
C ILE A 43 -1.79 -0.30 -1.28
N LEU A 44 -2.09 -1.20 -0.36
CA LEU A 44 -1.33 -2.44 -0.14
C LEU A 44 -1.43 -3.36 -1.37
N GLY A 45 -2.64 -3.55 -1.90
CA GLY A 45 -2.89 -4.33 -3.11
C GLY A 45 -2.18 -3.76 -4.34
N VAL A 46 -2.22 -2.44 -4.55
CA VAL A 46 -1.50 -1.76 -5.63
C VAL A 46 0.01 -1.90 -5.46
N GLY A 47 0.53 -1.73 -4.24
CA GLY A 47 1.96 -1.92 -3.93
C GLY A 47 2.43 -3.33 -4.28
N ILE A 48 1.68 -4.36 -3.89
CA ILE A 48 2.01 -5.77 -4.21
C ILE A 48 1.91 -6.03 -5.71
N ALA A 49 0.84 -5.58 -6.38
CA ALA A 49 0.67 -5.77 -7.81
C ALA A 49 1.78 -5.10 -8.61
N PHE A 50 2.16 -3.88 -8.22
CA PHE A 50 3.25 -3.13 -8.85
C PHE A 50 4.61 -3.82 -8.64
N LEU A 51 4.86 -4.34 -7.44
CA LEU A 51 6.05 -5.14 -7.13
C LEU A 51 6.09 -6.41 -8.00
N PHE A 52 4.97 -7.14 -8.08
CA PHE A 52 4.86 -8.38 -8.83
C PHE A 52 5.12 -8.15 -10.31
N VAL A 53 4.49 -7.14 -10.91
CA VAL A 53 4.72 -6.77 -12.32
C VAL A 53 6.18 -6.34 -12.52
N THR A 54 6.77 -5.61 -11.58
CA THR A 54 8.16 -5.15 -11.74
C THR A 54 9.19 -6.30 -11.67
N LEU A 55 8.94 -7.28 -10.81
CA LEU A 55 9.83 -8.42 -10.59
C LEU A 55 9.63 -9.55 -11.61
N PHE A 56 8.37 -9.85 -11.97
CA PHE A 56 8.01 -11.03 -12.74
C PHE A 56 7.59 -10.75 -14.18
N LYS A 57 7.47 -9.48 -14.61
CA LYS A 57 7.30 -9.17 -16.03
C LYS A 57 8.59 -9.50 -16.78
N LYS A 58 8.67 -10.76 -17.23
CA LYS A 58 9.58 -11.18 -18.29
C LYS A 58 9.30 -10.31 -19.51
N LYS A 59 10.36 -9.91 -20.21
CA LYS A 59 10.29 -9.18 -21.48
C LYS A 59 9.30 -9.85 -22.42
#